data_AF-A0A1C4RL90-F1
#
_entry.id   AF-A0A1C4RL90-F1
#
_cell.length_a   1.000
_cell.length_b   1.000
_cell.length_c   1.000
_cell.angle_alpha   90.00
_cell.angle_beta   90.00
_cell.angle_gamma   90.00
#
_symmetry.space_group_name_H-M   'P 1'
#
loop_
_entity.id
_entity.type
_entity.pdbx_description
1 polymer ?
#
loop_
_entity_poly.entity_id
_entity_poly.type
_entity_poly.pdbx_seq_one_letter_code
_entity_poly.pdbx_strand_id
1 'polypeptide(L)'
;MTIASIGARPASVAAPAQEPPTEETASRSRTWSIDTTGGITLTGYLPPWAEGDPSESDLPLEKLSVELSDLSHWQPFDGQPMRIHHPAYADGDGKAGESEEIVFNGNITCYPYSENLRERTPFANIHVVDAFWMNNLVPEEIASLAAKLRAQADYLEKSVVSALVAARNDWDAHQISCANHILQ
;
A
#
# COMPACT_ATOMS: atom_id res chain seq x y z
N MET A 1 -70.26 15.08 -6.78
CA MET A 1 -69.42 15.59 -5.67
C MET A 1 -67.98 15.28 -6.05
N THR A 2 -67.24 16.30 -6.48
CA THR A 2 -65.94 16.18 -7.14
C THR A 2 -64.85 16.39 -6.09
N ILE A 3 -63.95 15.42 -5.90
CA ILE A 3 -62.78 15.56 -5.03
C ILE A 3 -61.56 15.68 -5.93
N ALA A 4 -60.87 16.82 -5.80
CA ALA A 4 -59.74 17.22 -6.59
C ALA A 4 -58.48 16.41 -6.24
N SER A 5 -57.76 16.05 -7.29
CA SER A 5 -56.41 15.49 -7.27
C SER A 5 -55.40 16.61 -6.98
N ILE A 6 -54.53 16.44 -5.99
CA ILE A 6 -53.33 17.25 -5.82
C ILE A 6 -52.14 16.29 -5.78
N GLY A 7 -51.47 16.19 -6.91
CA GLY A 7 -50.14 15.59 -7.00
C GLY A 7 -49.12 16.52 -6.37
N ALA A 8 -48.45 16.06 -5.33
CA ALA A 8 -47.23 16.67 -4.82
C ALA A 8 -46.04 15.80 -5.23
N ARG A 9 -45.27 16.31 -6.19
CA ARG A 9 -44.01 15.77 -6.69
C ARG A 9 -42.92 16.11 -5.66
N PRO A 10 -42.14 15.16 -5.13
CA PRO A 10 -41.01 15.53 -4.27
C PRO A 10 -39.94 16.24 -5.12
N ALA A 11 -39.49 17.38 -4.62
CA ALA A 11 -38.37 18.13 -5.17
C ALA A 11 -37.09 17.27 -5.04
N SER A 12 -36.51 16.91 -6.18
CA SER A 12 -35.20 16.30 -6.28
C SER A 12 -34.16 17.34 -5.87
N VAL A 13 -33.58 17.18 -4.68
CA VAL A 13 -32.38 17.93 -4.29
C VAL A 13 -31.25 17.39 -5.14
N ALA A 14 -30.81 18.18 -6.13
CA ALA A 14 -29.63 17.86 -6.92
C ALA A 14 -28.41 17.92 -5.99
N ALA A 15 -27.71 16.79 -5.85
CA ALA A 15 -26.39 16.76 -5.26
C ALA A 15 -25.44 17.66 -6.08
N PRO A 16 -24.53 18.41 -5.43
CA PRO A 16 -23.50 19.13 -6.17
C PRO A 16 -22.67 18.12 -6.97
N ALA A 17 -22.53 18.39 -8.27
CA ALA A 17 -21.69 17.61 -9.17
C ALA A 17 -20.26 17.59 -8.62
N GLN A 18 -19.73 16.41 -8.32
CA GLN A 18 -18.29 16.22 -8.16
C GLN A 18 -17.63 16.59 -9.49
N GLU A 19 -16.75 17.58 -9.45
CA GLU A 19 -15.82 17.83 -10.53
C GLU A 19 -15.01 16.53 -10.76
N PRO A 20 -14.79 16.13 -12.03
CA PRO A 20 -14.00 14.96 -12.33
C PRO A 20 -12.57 15.16 -11.79
N PRO A 21 -11.93 14.12 -11.24
CA PRO A 21 -10.56 14.23 -10.76
C PRO A 21 -9.68 14.69 -11.92
N THR A 22 -8.96 15.78 -11.69
CA THR A 22 -8.03 16.38 -12.63
C THR A 22 -6.94 15.35 -12.99
N GLU A 23 -7.01 14.78 -14.19
CA GLU A 23 -5.89 14.10 -14.85
C GLU A 23 -4.80 15.13 -15.19
N GLU A 24 -4.05 15.59 -14.19
CA GLU A 24 -2.88 16.41 -14.44
C GLU A 24 -1.80 16.17 -13.40
N THR A 25 -1.04 15.10 -13.62
CA THR A 25 0.39 15.09 -13.34
C THR A 25 1.02 13.95 -14.13
N ALA A 26 1.53 14.27 -15.32
CA ALA A 26 2.62 13.48 -15.88
C ALA A 26 3.78 13.59 -14.86
N SER A 27 3.93 12.57 -14.01
CA SER A 27 4.89 12.53 -12.92
C SER A 27 6.28 12.82 -13.46
N ARG A 28 6.83 14.00 -13.14
CA ARG A 28 8.27 14.24 -13.28
C ARG A 28 8.99 13.18 -12.46
N SER A 29 10.01 12.55 -13.03
CA SER A 29 10.90 11.68 -12.30
C SER A 29 11.36 12.39 -11.02
N ARG A 30 11.06 11.80 -9.87
CA ARG A 30 11.46 12.31 -8.57
C ARG A 30 12.83 11.73 -8.22
N THR A 31 13.57 12.43 -7.39
CA THR A 31 14.85 11.97 -6.85
C THR A 31 14.84 12.16 -5.34
N TRP A 32 15.45 11.23 -4.62
CA TRP A 32 15.77 11.41 -3.20
C TRP A 32 17.23 11.84 -3.06
N SER A 33 17.58 12.44 -1.92
CA SER A 33 18.92 12.89 -1.59
C SER A 33 19.28 12.61 -0.13
N ILE A 34 20.46 12.03 0.11
CA ILE A 34 21.05 11.86 1.44
C ILE A 34 22.31 12.72 1.53
N ASP A 35 22.29 13.73 2.39
CA ASP A 35 23.44 14.58 2.70
C ASP A 35 24.10 14.12 3.99
N THR A 36 25.40 13.85 3.93
CA THR A 36 26.19 13.43 5.10
C THR A 36 26.86 14.61 5.79
N THR A 37 27.13 14.47 7.08
CA THR A 37 27.91 15.45 7.86
C THR A 37 29.33 15.67 7.33
N GLY A 38 29.84 14.74 6.52
CA GLY A 38 31.13 14.83 5.82
C GLY A 38 31.10 15.64 4.53
N GLY A 39 29.94 16.18 4.14
CA GLY A 39 29.76 16.95 2.91
C GLY A 39 29.58 16.10 1.65
N ILE A 40 29.33 14.79 1.79
CA ILE A 40 28.97 13.90 0.67
C ILE A 40 27.45 13.93 0.50
N THR A 41 27.00 14.12 -0.74
CA THR A 41 25.59 14.02 -1.14
C THR A 41 25.42 12.80 -2.04
N LEU A 42 24.51 11.91 -1.68
CA LEU A 42 24.07 10.80 -2.53
C LEU A 42 22.67 11.10 -3.02
N THR A 43 22.40 10.79 -4.28
CA THR A 43 21.06 10.92 -4.86
C THR A 43 20.67 9.63 -5.56
N GLY A 44 19.37 9.40 -5.66
CA GLY A 44 18.83 8.26 -6.38
C GLY A 44 17.43 8.52 -6.92
N TYR A 45 16.96 7.59 -7.75
CA TYR A 45 15.63 7.64 -8.30
C TYR A 45 14.59 7.40 -7.20
N LEU A 46 13.57 8.27 -7.14
CA LEU A 46 12.40 8.08 -6.30
C LEU A 46 11.20 7.75 -7.22
N PRO A 47 10.74 6.49 -7.23
CA PRO A 47 9.65 6.11 -8.09
C PRO A 47 8.36 6.86 -7.75
N PRO A 48 7.52 7.23 -8.74
CA PRO A 48 6.27 7.95 -8.49
C PRO A 48 5.25 7.13 -7.72
N TRP A 49 5.38 5.79 -7.72
CA TRP A 49 4.56 4.88 -6.93
C TRP A 49 4.97 4.81 -5.46
N ALA A 50 6.18 5.26 -5.10
CA ALA A 50 6.66 5.22 -3.74
C ALA A 50 5.96 6.29 -2.88
N GLU A 51 5.42 5.88 -1.72
CA GLU A 51 4.72 6.76 -0.80
C GLU A 51 5.68 7.64 0.02
N GLY A 52 6.83 7.08 0.42
CA GLY A 52 7.86 7.76 1.22
C GLY A 52 9.00 8.32 0.38
N ASP A 53 9.48 9.51 0.76
CA ASP A 53 10.75 10.07 0.30
C ASP A 53 11.84 9.76 1.34
N PRO A 54 12.87 8.95 1.01
CA PRO A 54 13.93 8.59 1.94
C PRO A 54 15.02 9.67 2.04
N SER A 55 14.77 10.90 1.56
CA SER A 55 15.74 11.98 1.66
C SER A 55 16.05 12.32 3.12
N GLU A 56 17.34 12.46 3.43
CA GLU A 56 17.83 12.78 4.77
C GLU A 56 18.99 13.77 4.68
N SER A 57 19.12 14.64 5.67
CA SER A 57 20.24 15.57 5.78
C SER A 57 20.98 15.37 7.09
N ASP A 58 22.25 15.74 7.10
CA ASP A 58 23.14 15.63 8.26
C ASP A 58 23.32 14.19 8.77
N LEU A 59 23.26 13.20 7.89
CA LEU A 59 23.50 11.80 8.23
C LEU A 59 24.99 11.60 8.59
N PRO A 60 25.35 11.08 9.77
CA PRO A 60 26.74 10.73 10.06
C PRO A 60 27.27 9.75 9.03
N LEU A 61 28.47 10.01 8.48
CA LEU A 61 29.03 9.22 7.38
C LEU A 61 29.12 7.72 7.73
N GLU A 62 29.40 7.38 8.99
CA GLU A 62 29.46 6.01 9.48
C GLU A 62 28.11 5.27 9.44
N LYS A 63 26.98 5.98 9.37
CA LYS A 63 25.63 5.40 9.28
C LYS A 63 25.15 5.22 7.84
N LEU A 64 25.81 5.86 6.87
CA LEU A 64 25.38 5.86 5.48
C LEU A 64 25.15 4.45 4.93
N SER A 65 26.03 3.50 5.24
CA SER A 65 25.88 2.12 4.78
C SER A 65 24.62 1.42 5.31
N VAL A 66 24.26 1.67 6.56
CA VAL A 66 23.06 1.11 7.21
C VAL A 66 21.81 1.77 6.62
N GLU A 67 21.84 3.08 6.45
CA GLU A 67 20.71 3.82 5.87
C GLU A 67 20.43 3.36 4.45
N LEU A 68 21.46 3.18 3.62
CA LEU A 68 21.29 2.65 2.28
C LEU A 68 20.75 1.21 2.29
N SER A 69 21.18 0.35 3.22
CA SER A 69 20.64 -1.01 3.30
C SER A 69 19.17 -1.08 3.72
N ASP A 70 18.73 -0.13 4.55
CA ASP A 70 17.35 -0.02 5.03
C ASP A 70 16.45 0.78 4.07
N LEU A 71 17.05 1.52 3.13
CA LEU A 71 16.33 2.31 2.14
C LEU A 71 15.38 1.41 1.34
N SER A 72 14.12 1.77 1.38
CA SER A 72 13.05 1.08 0.67
C SER A 72 12.12 2.05 -0.01
N HIS A 73 11.60 1.62 -1.15
CA HIS A 73 10.46 2.26 -1.80
C HIS A 73 9.26 1.34 -1.62
N TRP A 74 8.17 1.87 -1.10
CA TRP A 74 6.98 1.07 -0.83
C TRP A 74 5.70 1.81 -1.22
N GLN A 75 4.67 1.02 -1.56
CA GLN A 75 3.33 1.48 -1.88
C GLN A 75 2.32 0.50 -1.24
N PRO A 76 1.46 0.93 -0.31
CA PRO A 76 0.45 0.06 0.28
C PRO A 76 -0.67 -0.25 -0.70
N PHE A 77 -1.33 -1.38 -0.45
CA PHE A 77 -2.63 -1.67 -1.00
C PHE A 77 -3.54 -2.29 0.07
N ASP A 78 -4.84 -2.09 -0.11
CA ASP A 78 -5.84 -2.48 0.88
C ASP A 78 -6.08 -3.99 0.93
N GLY A 79 -6.56 -4.44 2.08
CA GLY A 79 -7.01 -5.80 2.33
C GLY A 79 -8.52 -5.89 2.44
N GLN A 80 -9.00 -6.98 3.04
CA GLN A 80 -10.40 -7.16 3.38
C GLN A 80 -10.61 -7.03 4.89
N PRO A 81 -11.63 -6.27 5.34
CA PRO A 81 -12.05 -6.33 6.73
C PRO A 81 -12.66 -7.70 7.01
N MET A 82 -12.16 -8.41 8.02
CA MET A 82 -12.68 -9.70 8.44
C MET A 82 -12.82 -9.75 9.96
N ARG A 83 -13.91 -10.37 10.41
CA ARG A 83 -14.14 -10.63 11.84
C ARG A 83 -13.19 -11.73 12.27
N ILE A 84 -12.37 -11.47 13.28
CA ILE A 84 -11.43 -12.43 13.84
C ILE A 84 -11.61 -12.54 15.35
N HIS A 85 -11.16 -13.64 15.92
CA HIS A 85 -11.07 -13.80 17.37
C HIS A 85 -9.61 -13.67 17.80
N HIS A 86 -9.33 -12.68 18.64
CA HIS A 86 -8.02 -12.60 19.29
C HIS A 86 -7.85 -13.81 20.20
N PRO A 87 -6.68 -14.48 20.20
CA PRO A 87 -6.40 -15.48 21.22
C PRO A 87 -6.53 -14.82 22.60
N ALA A 88 -7.14 -15.51 23.56
CA ALA A 88 -7.09 -15.07 24.95
C ALA A 88 -5.61 -14.94 25.34
N TYR A 89 -5.17 -13.74 25.71
CA TYR A 89 -3.80 -13.56 26.19
C TYR A 89 -3.63 -14.41 27.45
N ALA A 90 -2.50 -15.11 27.56
CA ALA A 90 -2.19 -16.02 28.66
C ALA A 90 -2.06 -15.30 30.03
N ASP A 91 -2.11 -13.97 30.04
CA ASP A 91 -2.08 -13.12 31.23
C ASP A 91 -3.43 -13.07 31.97
N GLY A 92 -4.52 -13.59 31.38
CA GLY A 92 -5.83 -13.65 32.02
C GLY A 92 -6.58 -12.32 32.11
N ASP A 93 -5.94 -11.21 31.69
CA ASP A 93 -6.50 -9.86 31.67
C ASP A 93 -6.99 -9.46 30.28
N GLY A 94 -6.46 -10.11 29.23
CA GLY A 94 -6.98 -9.97 27.87
C GLY A 94 -8.31 -10.71 27.68
N LYS A 95 -9.43 -9.98 27.68
CA LYS A 95 -10.71 -10.58 27.25
C LYS A 95 -10.55 -11.09 25.83
N ALA A 96 -10.74 -12.41 25.63
CA ALA A 96 -11.03 -12.95 24.32
C ALA A 96 -12.17 -12.12 23.72
N GLY A 97 -11.88 -11.48 22.59
CA GLY A 97 -12.76 -10.50 21.97
C GLY A 97 -12.80 -10.74 20.48
N GLU A 98 -13.96 -10.46 19.90
CA GLU A 98 -14.11 -10.34 18.47
C GLU A 98 -13.77 -8.92 18.06
N SER A 99 -12.98 -8.80 17.01
CA SER A 99 -12.66 -7.54 16.35
C SER A 99 -12.84 -7.71 14.84
N GLU A 100 -12.91 -6.58 14.14
CA GLU A 100 -12.76 -6.55 12.69
C GLU A 100 -11.35 -6.06 12.38
N GLU A 101 -10.57 -6.88 11.68
CA GLU A 101 -9.21 -6.57 11.26
C GLU A 101 -9.09 -6.62 9.75
N ILE A 102 -8.15 -5.83 9.21
CA ILE A 102 -7.81 -5.91 7.79
C ILE A 102 -6.85 -7.07 7.58
N VAL A 103 -7.27 -8.03 6.75
CA VAL A 103 -6.45 -9.19 6.35
C VAL A 103 -6.14 -9.15 4.86
N PHE A 104 -5.04 -9.76 4.45
CA PHE A 104 -4.58 -9.80 3.05
C PHE A 104 -4.34 -8.42 2.42
N ASN A 105 -4.11 -7.39 3.24
CA ASN A 105 -3.48 -6.16 2.79
C ASN A 105 -2.01 -6.41 2.47
N GLY A 106 -1.32 -5.40 1.97
CA GLY A 106 0.09 -5.54 1.69
C GLY A 106 0.71 -4.29 1.11
N ASN A 107 1.83 -4.48 0.45
CA ASN A 107 2.52 -3.42 -0.25
C ASN A 107 3.30 -3.96 -1.46
N ILE A 108 3.55 -3.09 -2.43
CA ILE A 108 4.66 -3.25 -3.38
C ILE A 108 5.88 -2.64 -2.70
N THR A 109 7.00 -3.34 -2.69
CA THR A 109 8.25 -2.90 -2.07
C THR A 109 9.44 -3.14 -3.01
N CYS A 110 10.45 -2.29 -2.92
CA CYS A 110 11.76 -2.47 -3.52
C CYS A 110 12.84 -2.02 -2.52
N TYR A 111 13.90 -2.83 -2.37
CA TYR A 111 15.08 -2.52 -1.57
C TYR A 111 16.28 -2.37 -2.51
N PRO A 112 16.58 -1.16 -3.01
CA PRO A 112 17.54 -0.96 -4.11
C PRO A 112 18.96 -1.45 -3.79
N TYR A 113 19.32 -1.45 -2.51
CA TYR A 113 20.64 -1.82 -2.01
C TYR A 113 20.67 -3.16 -1.26
N SER A 114 19.56 -3.92 -1.22
CA SER A 114 19.52 -5.23 -0.53
C SER A 114 20.61 -6.17 -1.05
N GLU A 115 21.22 -6.98 -0.17
CA GLU A 115 22.14 -8.03 -0.60
C GLU A 115 21.44 -9.10 -1.45
N ASN A 116 20.14 -9.30 -1.23
CA ASN A 116 19.32 -10.19 -2.03
C ASN A 116 18.91 -9.50 -3.34
N LEU A 117 19.51 -9.92 -4.46
CA LEU A 117 19.23 -9.34 -5.77
C LEU A 117 17.76 -9.41 -6.20
N ARG A 118 16.96 -10.33 -5.64
CA ARG A 118 15.52 -10.42 -5.93
C ARG A 118 14.71 -9.28 -5.32
N GLU A 119 15.22 -8.65 -4.27
CA GLU A 119 14.57 -7.55 -3.56
C GLU A 119 14.91 -6.19 -4.18
N ARG A 120 15.93 -6.14 -5.05
CA ARG A 120 16.32 -4.94 -5.80
C ARG A 120 15.40 -4.62 -6.98
N THR A 121 14.35 -5.40 -7.18
CA THR A 121 13.30 -5.17 -8.18
C THR A 121 11.97 -5.18 -7.44
N PRO A 122 11.01 -4.30 -7.77
CA PRO A 122 9.72 -4.26 -7.09
C PRO A 122 9.06 -5.63 -6.96
N PHE A 123 8.54 -5.94 -5.78
CA PHE A 123 7.82 -7.18 -5.46
C PHE A 123 6.64 -6.86 -4.53
N ALA A 124 5.64 -7.74 -4.50
CA ALA A 124 4.51 -7.58 -3.60
C ALA A 124 4.69 -8.44 -2.34
N ASN A 125 4.46 -7.83 -1.18
CA ASN A 125 4.26 -8.53 0.09
C ASN A 125 2.76 -8.58 0.37
N ILE A 126 2.28 -9.74 0.82
CA ILE A 126 0.90 -9.91 1.29
C ILE A 126 0.97 -10.28 2.76
N HIS A 127 0.33 -9.47 3.60
CA HIS A 127 0.25 -9.73 5.03
C HIS A 127 -0.85 -10.75 5.30
N VAL A 128 -0.44 -11.91 5.80
CA VAL A 128 -1.33 -12.97 6.28
C VAL A 128 -1.32 -12.95 7.80
N VAL A 129 -2.49 -12.87 8.40
CA VAL A 129 -2.66 -12.79 9.84
C VAL A 129 -2.53 -14.19 10.45
N ASP A 130 -1.33 -14.53 10.96
CA ASP A 130 -0.96 -15.91 11.37
C ASP A 130 -1.52 -16.34 12.74
N ALA A 131 -1.73 -15.40 13.67
CA ALA A 131 -2.07 -15.72 15.07
C ALA A 131 -3.58 -15.84 15.38
N PHE A 132 -4.45 -15.77 14.36
CA PHE A 132 -5.88 -15.55 14.56
C PHE A 132 -6.76 -16.59 13.90
N TRP A 133 -7.83 -16.94 14.61
CA TRP A 133 -8.79 -17.95 14.16
C TRP A 133 -10.16 -17.30 13.91
N MET A 134 -10.81 -17.74 12.85
CA MET A 134 -12.25 -17.54 12.63
C MET A 134 -12.97 -18.81 13.09
N ASN A 135 -13.68 -18.74 14.22
CA ASN A 135 -14.31 -19.91 14.83
C ASN A 135 -15.83 -19.72 14.87
N ASN A 136 -16.57 -20.82 15.05
CA ASN A 136 -18.02 -20.83 15.22
C ASN A 136 -18.81 -20.16 14.08
N LEU A 137 -18.27 -20.17 12.85
CA LEU A 137 -18.93 -19.56 11.69
C LEU A 137 -20.24 -20.27 11.36
N VAL A 138 -21.32 -19.51 11.26
CA VAL A 138 -22.59 -20.01 10.71
C VAL A 138 -22.57 -20.00 9.18
N PRO A 139 -23.48 -20.71 8.47
CA PRO A 139 -23.44 -20.81 7.01
C PRO A 139 -23.40 -19.46 6.28
N GLU A 140 -24.11 -18.45 6.78
CA GLU A 140 -24.13 -17.10 6.22
C GLU A 140 -22.77 -16.40 6.36
N GLU A 141 -22.06 -16.62 7.47
CA GLU A 141 -20.73 -16.08 7.72
C GLU A 141 -19.67 -16.76 6.84
N ILE A 142 -19.80 -18.07 6.61
CA ILE A 142 -18.96 -18.81 5.65
C ILE A 142 -19.17 -18.26 4.22
N ALA A 143 -20.43 -18.03 3.83
CA ALA A 143 -20.74 -17.44 2.53
C ALA A 143 -20.15 -16.03 2.38
N SER A 144 -20.23 -15.21 3.42
CA SER A 144 -19.65 -13.87 3.47
C SER A 144 -18.12 -13.91 3.38
N LEU A 145 -17.44 -14.78 4.14
CA LEU A 145 -16.00 -15.00 4.07
C LEU A 145 -15.57 -15.40 2.66
N ALA A 146 -16.26 -16.36 2.05
CA ALA A 146 -15.96 -16.79 0.69
C ALA A 146 -16.16 -15.67 -0.35
N ALA A 147 -17.15 -14.80 -0.16
CA ALA A 147 -17.35 -13.63 -1.01
C ALA A 147 -16.20 -12.61 -0.86
N LYS A 148 -15.77 -12.31 0.38
CA LYS A 148 -14.64 -11.41 0.66
C LYS A 148 -13.32 -11.93 0.08
N LEU A 149 -13.06 -13.23 0.22
CA LEU A 149 -11.87 -13.86 -0.37
C LEU A 149 -11.86 -13.76 -1.90
N ARG A 150 -13.01 -13.97 -2.56
CA ARG A 150 -13.12 -13.77 -4.02
C ARG A 150 -12.91 -12.31 -4.39
N ALA A 151 -13.50 -11.37 -3.66
CA ALA A 151 -13.29 -9.94 -3.90
C ALA A 151 -11.82 -9.55 -3.76
N GLN A 152 -11.09 -10.10 -2.78
CA GLN A 152 -9.65 -9.85 -2.64
C GLN A 152 -8.84 -10.49 -3.76
N ALA A 153 -9.16 -11.72 -4.17
CA ALA A 153 -8.49 -12.36 -5.30
C ALA A 153 -8.67 -11.54 -6.58
N ASP A 154 -9.89 -11.08 -6.85
CA ASP A 154 -10.21 -10.19 -7.96
C ASP A 154 -9.44 -8.87 -7.88
N TYR A 155 -9.32 -8.26 -6.69
CA TYR A 155 -8.56 -7.02 -6.50
C TYR A 155 -7.05 -7.23 -6.73
N LEU A 156 -6.49 -8.32 -6.21
CA LEU A 156 -5.09 -8.67 -6.43
C LEU A 156 -4.81 -8.84 -7.92
N GLU A 157 -5.68 -9.56 -8.64
CA GLU A 157 -5.52 -9.79 -10.08
C GLU A 157 -5.70 -8.50 -10.91
N LYS A 158 -6.76 -7.73 -10.65
CA LYS A 158 -7.13 -6.60 -11.50
C LYS A 158 -6.33 -5.34 -11.21
N SER A 159 -5.93 -5.14 -9.96
CA SER A 159 -5.30 -3.89 -9.51
C SER A 159 -3.84 -4.11 -9.13
N VAL A 160 -3.57 -5.01 -8.18
CA VAL A 160 -2.22 -5.15 -7.61
C VAL A 160 -1.23 -5.72 -8.62
N VAL A 161 -1.61 -6.73 -9.41
CA VAL A 161 -0.75 -7.27 -10.48
C VAL A 161 -0.41 -6.19 -11.50
N SER A 162 -1.40 -5.40 -11.94
CA SER A 162 -1.18 -4.31 -12.89
C SER A 162 -0.22 -3.25 -12.33
N ALA A 163 -0.45 -2.82 -11.07
CA ALA A 163 0.42 -1.86 -10.39
C ALA A 163 1.86 -2.39 -10.23
N LEU A 164 2.03 -3.66 -9.87
CA LEU A 164 3.34 -4.29 -9.74
C LEU A 164 4.08 -4.37 -11.09
N VAL A 165 3.37 -4.74 -12.17
CA VAL A 165 3.95 -4.76 -13.52
C VAL A 165 4.39 -3.34 -13.93
N ALA A 166 3.55 -2.34 -13.68
CA ALA A 166 3.90 -0.94 -13.96
C ALA A 166 5.11 -0.48 -13.15
N ALA A 167 5.16 -0.78 -11.85
CA ALA A 167 6.27 -0.45 -10.97
C ALA A 167 7.58 -1.11 -11.44
N ARG A 168 7.53 -2.36 -11.90
CA ARG A 168 8.70 -3.05 -12.46
C ARG A 168 9.18 -2.43 -13.77
N ASN A 169 8.27 -2.15 -14.70
CA ASN A 169 8.63 -1.52 -15.96
C ASN A 169 9.25 -0.14 -15.75
N ASP A 170 8.69 0.64 -14.82
CA ASP A 170 9.22 1.94 -14.41
C ASP A 170 10.61 1.81 -13.80
N TRP A 171 10.78 0.86 -12.88
CA TRP A 171 12.05 0.61 -12.20
C TRP A 171 13.15 0.19 -13.19
N ASP A 172 12.86 -0.75 -14.08
CA ASP A 172 13.81 -1.24 -15.09
C ASP A 172 14.25 -0.13 -16.05
N ALA A 173 13.36 0.82 -16.37
CA ALA A 173 13.71 1.99 -17.19
C ALA A 173 14.70 2.94 -16.52
N HIS A 174 14.79 2.95 -15.17
CA HIS A 174 15.60 3.89 -14.39
C HIS A 174 16.80 3.24 -13.68
N GLN A 175 16.89 1.91 -13.64
CA GLN A 175 18.01 1.15 -13.05
C GLN A 175 19.39 1.54 -13.63
N ILE A 176 19.45 1.93 -14.90
CA ILE A 176 20.68 2.38 -15.58
C ILE A 176 21.25 3.67 -14.94
N SER A 177 20.41 4.48 -14.31
CA SER A 177 20.84 5.72 -13.64
C SER A 177 21.52 5.47 -12.30
N CYS A 178 21.20 4.38 -11.59
CA CYS A 178 21.74 4.10 -10.26
C CYS A 178 23.14 3.46 -10.29
N ALA A 179 23.48 2.72 -11.36
CA ALA A 179 24.78 2.07 -11.49
C ALA A 179 25.96 3.04 -11.72
N ASN A 180 25.68 4.25 -12.21
CA ASN A 180 26.71 5.22 -12.62
C ASN A 180 27.11 6.24 -11.52
N HIS A 181 26.53 6.18 -10.31
CA HIS A 181 26.78 7.15 -9.23
C HIS A 181 27.59 6.62 -8.04
N ILE A 182 28.12 5.40 -8.12
CA ILE A 182 28.94 4.81 -7.03
C ILE A 182 30.46 5.09 -7.24
N LEU A 183 30.88 5.72 -8.35
CA LEU A 183 32.32 5.86 -8.70
C LEU A 183 32.73 7.23 -9.27
N GLN A 184 32.37 8.34 -8.61
CA GLN A 184 33.05 9.64 -8.79
C GLN A 184 33.31 10.29 -7.43
#